data_AF-B5RNM8-F1
#
_entry.id   AF-B5RNM8-F1
#
_cell.length_a   1.000
_cell.length_b   1.000
_cell.length_c   1.000
_cell.angle_alpha   90.00
_cell.angle_beta   90.00
_cell.angle_gamma   90.00
#
_symmetry.space_group_name_H-M   'P 1'
#
loop_
_entity.id
_entity.type
_entity.pdbx_description
1 polymer ?
#
loop_
_entity_poly.entity_id
_entity_poly.type
_entity_poly.pdbx_seq_one_letter_code
_entity_poly.pdbx_strand_id
1 'polypeptide(L)'
;MNIEKKGEGKVRVVIMMVMMMVMMMGCNSGGVGGVGGKVDLAKKNSFLESLVKIGEGFQEIFVGFGSAFGDVLGFSVVKSGDKRSEVGKHFEKVKKGLEDTNNKLKELSGDILGTKNADGSTIAIVKSVIKGANDVFEQLIGAVTKLSGVTNANVDIGDASSAGGAVGANRDSVNTVIEGVKAIIGVAEKLDIKIEKGTSGGEVANANGLKLLAHNAQVDQGAAPKLAEEVSKADAWAVIDKIKNATTVGTATIANAEAGALALGGGNTQNDNGTAKTNADLAAAVALKAMTKDGKFTQPQANEVGAVKAAAVSAVNKVLEILDIIIKKTVSSNLDKVKEAVKGIKYSESSVTETSQSDTSQTTNKQ
;
A
#
# COMPACT_ATOMS: atom_id res chain seq x y z
N MET A 1 9.81 -7.38 -28.56
CA MET A 1 8.86 -8.31 -29.23
C MET A 1 7.94 -8.91 -28.17
N ASN A 2 6.64 -8.61 -28.29
CA ASN A 2 5.46 -9.35 -27.79
C ASN A 2 5.30 -9.68 -26.29
N ILE A 3 4.87 -8.71 -25.46
CA ILE A 3 4.20 -9.02 -24.17
C ILE A 3 2.83 -8.32 -24.00
N GLU A 4 2.41 -7.36 -24.84
CA GLU A 4 1.25 -6.51 -24.51
C GLU A 4 -0.15 -6.95 -25.00
N LYS A 5 -0.32 -8.05 -25.74
CA LYS A 5 -1.67 -8.42 -26.25
C LYS A 5 -2.43 -9.50 -25.46
N LYS A 6 -1.91 -10.00 -24.35
CA LYS A 6 -2.54 -11.13 -23.61
C LYS A 6 -3.54 -10.71 -22.50
N GLY A 7 -3.52 -9.46 -22.05
CA GLY A 7 -4.41 -8.96 -20.98
C GLY A 7 -5.81 -8.62 -21.46
N GLU A 8 -5.92 -7.85 -22.54
CA GLU A 8 -7.21 -7.37 -23.06
C GLU A 8 -8.06 -8.49 -23.68
N GLY A 9 -7.40 -9.48 -24.31
CA GLY A 9 -8.06 -10.66 -24.86
C GLY A 9 -8.71 -11.53 -23.78
N LYS A 10 -8.10 -11.66 -22.60
CA LYS A 10 -8.70 -12.43 -21.49
C LYS A 10 -9.92 -11.73 -20.90
N VAL A 11 -9.93 -10.40 -20.82
CA VAL A 11 -11.09 -9.65 -20.32
C VAL A 11 -12.25 -9.71 -21.32
N ARG A 12 -11.99 -9.56 -22.62
CA ARG A 12 -13.02 -9.75 -23.66
C ARG A 12 -13.52 -11.19 -23.76
N VAL A 13 -12.64 -12.18 -23.64
CA VAL A 13 -13.02 -13.61 -23.66
C VAL A 13 -13.82 -13.98 -22.41
N VAL A 14 -13.48 -13.46 -21.23
CA VAL A 14 -14.26 -13.71 -20.00
C VAL A 14 -15.63 -13.03 -20.05
N ILE A 15 -15.73 -11.79 -20.56
CA ILE A 15 -17.03 -11.14 -20.81
C ILE A 15 -17.84 -11.91 -21.85
N MET A 16 -17.20 -12.39 -22.94
CA MET A 16 -17.87 -13.24 -23.94
C MET A 16 -18.27 -14.59 -23.38
N MET A 17 -17.49 -15.20 -22.49
CA MET A 17 -17.76 -16.53 -21.92
C MET A 17 -18.87 -16.44 -20.87
N VAL A 18 -18.93 -15.35 -20.10
CA VAL A 18 -20.06 -15.03 -19.21
C VAL A 18 -21.31 -14.68 -20.03
N MET A 19 -21.20 -13.99 -21.17
CA MET A 19 -22.33 -13.79 -22.09
C MET A 19 -22.77 -15.10 -22.79
N MET A 20 -21.84 -15.97 -23.19
CA MET A 20 -22.16 -17.23 -23.88
C MET A 20 -22.78 -18.27 -22.96
N MET A 21 -22.38 -18.31 -21.68
CA MET A 21 -22.99 -19.23 -20.70
C MET A 21 -24.41 -18.78 -20.31
N VAL A 22 -24.74 -17.50 -20.53
CA VAL A 22 -26.09 -16.93 -20.33
C VAL A 22 -26.94 -16.99 -21.62
N MET A 23 -26.34 -17.12 -22.81
CA MET A 23 -27.06 -17.24 -24.09
C MET A 23 -27.47 -18.68 -24.48
N MET A 24 -27.09 -19.70 -23.71
CA MET A 24 -27.43 -21.11 -24.02
C MET A 24 -28.80 -21.56 -23.47
N MET A 25 -29.65 -20.65 -23.00
CA MET A 25 -31.03 -20.96 -22.59
C MET A 25 -32.05 -20.05 -23.28
N GLY A 26 -32.36 -20.36 -24.53
CA GLY A 26 -33.54 -19.86 -25.27
C GLY A 26 -33.35 -20.10 -26.77
N CYS A 27 -34.19 -20.82 -27.52
CA CYS A 27 -35.53 -21.33 -27.31
C CYS A 27 -35.72 -22.59 -28.16
N ASN A 28 -36.33 -23.65 -27.63
CA ASN A 28 -37.32 -24.42 -28.37
C ASN A 28 -38.23 -25.21 -27.43
N SER A 29 -39.32 -24.59 -26.98
CA SER A 29 -40.62 -25.24 -26.97
C SER A 29 -41.69 -24.15 -26.94
N GLY A 30 -42.75 -24.40 -27.69
CA GLY A 30 -43.80 -23.46 -28.07
C GLY A 30 -44.53 -22.80 -26.91
N GLY A 31 -45.15 -21.68 -27.26
CA GLY A 31 -45.65 -20.70 -26.31
C GLY A 31 -46.74 -21.18 -25.37
N VAL A 32 -46.77 -20.50 -24.23
CA VAL A 32 -48.00 -20.02 -23.60
C VAL A 32 -47.68 -18.62 -23.11
N GLY A 33 -48.38 -17.63 -23.65
CA GLY A 33 -48.43 -16.28 -23.11
C GLY A 33 -49.08 -16.31 -21.72
N GLY A 34 -48.27 -16.58 -20.70
CA GLY A 34 -48.63 -16.39 -19.31
C GLY A 34 -47.89 -15.18 -18.78
N VAL A 35 -48.59 -14.30 -18.06
CA VAL A 35 -48.06 -13.10 -17.39
C VAL A 35 -46.77 -13.38 -16.59
N GLY A 36 -46.52 -14.63 -16.18
CA GLY A 36 -45.27 -15.08 -15.54
C GLY A 36 -44.01 -15.05 -16.41
N GLY A 37 -44.07 -15.35 -17.71
CA GLY A 37 -42.86 -15.42 -18.58
C GLY A 37 -42.25 -14.05 -18.89
N LYS A 38 -43.08 -13.00 -18.98
CA LYS A 38 -42.64 -11.62 -19.20
C LYS A 38 -42.08 -10.99 -17.92
N VAL A 39 -42.64 -11.36 -16.77
CA VAL A 39 -42.18 -10.94 -15.43
C VAL A 39 -40.81 -11.56 -15.11
N ASP A 40 -40.59 -12.83 -15.45
CA ASP A 40 -39.33 -13.51 -15.17
C ASP A 40 -38.17 -12.98 -16.04
N LEU A 41 -38.45 -12.60 -17.30
CA LEU A 41 -37.47 -11.94 -18.17
C LEU A 41 -37.13 -10.52 -17.67
N ALA A 42 -38.12 -9.75 -17.23
CA ALA A 42 -37.91 -8.40 -16.68
C ALA A 42 -37.07 -8.44 -15.39
N LYS A 43 -37.31 -9.43 -14.51
CA LYS A 43 -36.52 -9.64 -13.30
C LYS A 43 -35.07 -10.00 -13.63
N LYS A 44 -34.85 -10.94 -14.56
CA LYS A 44 -33.51 -11.32 -15.04
C LYS A 44 -32.76 -10.13 -15.66
N ASN A 45 -33.42 -9.33 -16.50
CA ASN A 45 -32.82 -8.12 -17.07
C ASN A 45 -32.40 -7.12 -15.99
N SER A 46 -33.27 -6.84 -15.01
CA SER A 46 -32.94 -5.91 -13.93
C SER A 46 -31.81 -6.38 -13.01
N PHE A 47 -31.65 -7.70 -12.86
CA PHE A 47 -30.50 -8.30 -12.17
C PHE A 47 -29.21 -8.09 -12.96
N LEU A 48 -29.21 -8.37 -14.27
CA LEU A 48 -28.05 -8.15 -15.15
C LEU A 48 -27.65 -6.67 -15.21
N GLU A 49 -28.61 -5.75 -15.28
CA GLU A 49 -28.34 -4.30 -15.21
C GLU A 49 -27.65 -3.92 -13.89
N SER A 50 -28.04 -4.55 -12.77
CA SER A 50 -27.40 -4.32 -11.48
C SER A 50 -25.94 -4.81 -11.49
N LEU A 51 -25.67 -5.97 -12.09
CA LEU A 51 -24.30 -6.47 -12.25
C LEU A 51 -23.43 -5.60 -13.16
N VAL A 52 -24.00 -5.01 -14.22
CA VAL A 52 -23.28 -4.06 -15.09
C VAL A 52 -22.86 -2.83 -14.30
N LYS A 53 -23.77 -2.22 -13.52
CA LYS A 53 -23.46 -1.06 -12.65
C LYS A 53 -22.38 -1.38 -11.62
N ILE A 54 -22.46 -2.54 -10.98
CA ILE A 54 -21.41 -3.01 -10.07
C ILE A 54 -20.07 -3.13 -10.82
N GLY A 55 -20.08 -3.67 -12.03
CA GLY A 55 -18.89 -3.76 -12.89
C GLY A 55 -18.28 -2.41 -13.23
N GLU A 56 -19.10 -1.41 -13.55
CA GLU A 56 -18.68 -0.01 -13.76
C GLU A 56 -18.06 0.58 -12.48
N GLY A 57 -18.69 0.37 -11.32
CA GLY A 57 -18.16 0.79 -10.02
C GLY A 57 -16.78 0.20 -9.72
N PHE A 58 -16.52 -1.07 -10.05
CA PHE A 58 -15.18 -1.65 -9.93
C PHE A 58 -14.16 -0.99 -10.86
N GLN A 59 -14.53 -0.70 -12.11
CA GLN A 59 -13.63 -0.02 -13.04
C GLN A 59 -13.23 1.35 -12.49
N GLU A 60 -14.19 2.08 -11.93
CA GLU A 60 -13.93 3.37 -11.29
C GLU A 60 -13.02 3.29 -10.06
N ILE A 61 -13.14 2.22 -9.26
CA ILE A 61 -12.24 1.96 -8.13
C ILE A 61 -10.82 1.67 -8.64
N PHE A 62 -10.68 0.80 -9.64
CA PHE A 62 -9.37 0.45 -10.20
C PHE A 62 -8.67 1.63 -10.89
N VAL A 63 -9.41 2.42 -11.66
CA VAL A 63 -8.88 3.64 -12.30
C VAL A 63 -8.51 4.67 -11.24
N GLY A 64 -9.37 4.89 -10.24
CA GLY A 64 -9.12 5.81 -9.13
C GLY A 64 -7.85 5.45 -8.37
N PHE A 65 -7.74 4.19 -7.94
CA PHE A 65 -6.56 3.68 -7.25
C PHE A 65 -5.30 3.76 -8.13
N GLY A 66 -5.40 3.33 -9.39
CA GLY A 66 -4.30 3.39 -10.35
C GLY A 66 -3.77 4.81 -10.55
N SER A 67 -4.66 5.81 -10.60
CA SER A 67 -4.27 7.22 -10.75
C SER A 67 -3.55 7.78 -9.51
N ALA A 68 -3.97 7.39 -8.30
CA ALA A 68 -3.33 7.85 -7.06
C ALA A 68 -1.87 7.39 -6.94
N PHE A 69 -1.55 6.22 -7.52
CA PHE A 69 -0.23 5.62 -7.53
C PHE A 69 0.48 5.68 -8.90
N GLY A 70 -0.12 6.30 -9.91
CA GLY A 70 0.34 6.31 -11.30
C GLY A 70 1.63 7.09 -11.52
N ASP A 71 1.86 8.15 -10.74
CA ASP A 71 3.12 8.92 -10.76
C ASP A 71 4.30 8.19 -10.10
N VAL A 72 4.03 7.12 -9.34
CA VAL A 72 5.05 6.36 -8.58
C VAL A 72 5.73 5.31 -9.49
N LEU A 73 5.44 5.29 -10.78
CA LEU A 73 6.04 4.37 -11.75
C LEU A 73 7.47 4.81 -12.11
N GLY A 74 8.42 4.54 -11.22
CA GLY A 74 9.87 4.53 -11.53
C GLY A 74 10.60 5.86 -11.35
N PHE A 75 9.98 6.87 -10.74
CA PHE A 75 10.64 8.13 -10.41
C PHE A 75 10.99 8.19 -8.92
N SER A 76 12.15 8.78 -8.60
CA SER A 76 12.49 9.14 -7.22
C SER A 76 11.41 10.07 -6.66
N VAL A 77 10.83 9.69 -5.51
CA VAL A 77 9.80 10.46 -4.81
C VAL A 77 10.34 11.81 -4.36
N VAL A 78 11.59 11.81 -3.90
CA VAL A 78 12.32 13.02 -3.51
C VAL A 78 13.61 13.14 -4.31
N LYS A 79 14.07 14.38 -4.55
CA LYS A 79 15.31 14.72 -5.25
C LYS A 79 16.20 15.63 -4.41
N SER A 80 17.44 15.81 -4.86
CA SER A 80 18.37 16.74 -4.21
C SER A 80 17.81 18.16 -4.24
N GLY A 81 17.84 18.84 -3.10
CA GLY A 81 17.25 20.17 -2.91
C GLY A 81 15.81 20.16 -2.40
N ASP A 82 15.15 18.99 -2.38
CA ASP A 82 13.83 18.88 -1.77
C ASP A 82 13.88 19.02 -0.25
N LYS A 83 12.75 19.48 0.29
CA LYS A 83 12.52 19.59 1.72
C LYS A 83 11.93 18.28 2.25
N ARG A 84 12.06 18.03 3.56
CA ARG A 84 11.40 16.90 4.23
C ARG A 84 9.90 16.89 3.95
N SER A 85 9.28 18.07 3.85
CA SER A 85 7.86 18.21 3.49
C SER A 85 7.44 17.51 2.20
N GLU A 86 8.34 17.25 1.25
CA GLU A 86 8.01 16.43 0.07
C GLU A 86 7.74 14.96 0.44
N VAL A 87 8.41 14.43 1.46
CA VAL A 87 8.11 13.11 2.04
C VAL A 87 6.71 13.11 2.67
N GLY A 88 6.39 14.13 3.47
CA GLY A 88 5.05 14.29 4.04
C GLY A 88 3.95 14.40 2.98
N LYS A 89 4.19 15.16 1.90
CA LYS A 89 3.27 15.28 0.76
C LYS A 89 3.07 13.94 0.04
N HIS A 90 4.11 13.13 -0.11
CA HIS A 90 3.99 11.78 -0.66
C HIS A 90 3.03 10.93 0.16
N PHE A 91 3.21 10.89 1.49
CA PHE A 91 2.29 10.17 2.37
C PHE A 91 0.86 10.72 2.31
N GLU A 92 0.64 12.03 2.26
CA GLU A 92 -0.71 12.59 2.07
C GLU A 92 -1.34 12.19 0.73
N LYS A 93 -0.56 12.09 -0.35
CA LYS A 93 -1.06 11.59 -1.64
C LYS A 93 -1.48 10.12 -1.56
N VAL A 94 -0.65 9.28 -0.94
CA VAL A 94 -0.96 7.86 -0.69
C VAL A 94 -2.23 7.72 0.16
N LYS A 95 -2.33 8.50 1.23
CA LYS A 95 -3.50 8.55 2.11
C LYS A 95 -4.77 8.91 1.33
N LYS A 96 -4.73 9.98 0.53
CA LYS A 96 -5.88 10.39 -0.29
C LYS A 96 -6.31 9.28 -1.27
N GLY A 97 -5.35 8.61 -1.92
CA GLY A 97 -5.65 7.47 -2.77
C GLY A 97 -6.35 6.31 -2.05
N LEU A 98 -5.94 6.03 -0.81
CA LEU A 98 -6.60 5.04 0.04
C LEU A 98 -8.00 5.49 0.47
N GLU A 99 -8.18 6.75 0.86
CA GLU A 99 -9.47 7.34 1.24
C GLU A 99 -10.47 7.28 0.08
N ASP A 100 -10.05 7.73 -1.11
CA ASP A 100 -10.88 7.71 -2.32
C ASP A 100 -11.31 6.28 -2.68
N THR A 101 -10.38 5.32 -2.61
CA THR A 101 -10.66 3.89 -2.87
C THR A 101 -11.63 3.32 -1.83
N ASN A 102 -11.43 3.63 -0.54
CA ASN A 102 -12.27 3.18 0.57
C ASN A 102 -13.71 3.72 0.44
N ASN A 103 -13.85 4.99 0.09
CA ASN A 103 -15.16 5.62 -0.09
C ASN A 103 -15.93 5.01 -1.27
N LYS A 104 -15.27 4.82 -2.42
CA LYS A 104 -15.90 4.14 -3.57
C LYS A 104 -16.28 2.68 -3.26
N LEU A 105 -15.50 1.99 -2.43
CA LEU A 105 -15.85 0.63 -2.01
C LEU A 105 -17.08 0.61 -1.08
N LYS A 106 -17.26 1.65 -0.24
CA LYS A 106 -18.47 1.86 0.55
C LYS A 106 -19.70 2.16 -0.33
N GLU A 107 -19.53 2.97 -1.38
CA GLU A 107 -20.58 3.22 -2.39
C GLU A 107 -20.98 1.93 -3.13
N LEU A 108 -20.00 1.16 -3.61
CA LEU A 108 -20.21 -0.13 -4.27
C LEU A 108 -21.00 -1.10 -3.37
N SER A 109 -20.73 -1.11 -2.06
CA SER A 109 -21.50 -1.90 -1.09
C SER A 109 -22.99 -1.52 -1.08
N GLY A 110 -23.29 -0.22 -1.26
CA GLY A 110 -24.65 0.31 -1.40
C GLY A 110 -25.32 -0.14 -2.71
N ASP A 111 -24.58 -0.15 -3.81
CA ASP A 111 -25.10 -0.63 -5.10
C ASP A 111 -25.39 -2.13 -5.07
N ILE A 112 -24.50 -2.91 -4.46
CA ILE A 112 -24.68 -4.34 -4.22
C ILE A 112 -25.95 -4.60 -3.39
N LEU A 113 -26.20 -3.75 -2.39
CA LEU A 113 -27.44 -3.77 -1.60
C LEU A 113 -28.71 -3.54 -2.43
N GLY A 114 -28.63 -2.65 -3.41
CA GLY A 114 -29.72 -2.34 -4.32
C GLY A 114 -29.94 -3.36 -5.42
N THR A 115 -29.13 -4.44 -5.49
CA THR A 115 -29.20 -5.45 -6.55
C THR A 115 -30.56 -6.12 -6.57
N LYS A 116 -31.32 -5.91 -7.64
CA LYS A 116 -32.67 -6.45 -7.79
C LYS A 116 -32.62 -7.94 -8.11
N ASN A 117 -33.49 -8.72 -7.47
CA ASN A 117 -33.62 -10.17 -7.67
C ASN A 117 -32.31 -10.94 -7.42
N ALA A 118 -31.45 -10.47 -6.52
CA ALA A 118 -30.27 -11.20 -6.09
C ALA A 118 -30.58 -12.08 -4.87
N ASP A 119 -29.89 -13.22 -4.76
CA ASP A 119 -29.89 -14.06 -3.58
C ASP A 119 -29.23 -13.31 -2.41
N GLY A 120 -30.05 -13.00 -1.39
CA GLY A 120 -29.62 -12.25 -0.21
C GLY A 120 -28.45 -12.90 0.55
N SER A 121 -28.29 -14.23 0.48
CA SER A 121 -27.15 -14.92 1.09
C SER A 121 -25.83 -14.56 0.41
N THR A 122 -25.83 -14.49 -0.92
CA THR A 122 -24.65 -14.08 -1.70
C THR A 122 -24.32 -12.61 -1.48
N ILE A 123 -25.34 -11.74 -1.39
CA ILE A 123 -25.17 -10.31 -1.07
C ILE A 123 -24.52 -10.13 0.32
N ALA A 124 -24.93 -10.91 1.31
CA ALA A 124 -24.37 -10.85 2.66
C ALA A 124 -22.88 -11.21 2.69
N ILE A 125 -22.46 -12.22 1.91
CA ILE A 125 -21.06 -12.61 1.77
C ILE A 125 -20.24 -11.47 1.19
N VAL A 126 -20.69 -10.86 0.08
CA VAL A 126 -19.97 -9.76 -0.56
C VAL A 126 -19.78 -8.57 0.38
N LYS A 127 -20.83 -8.20 1.13
CA LYS A 127 -20.74 -7.13 2.13
C LYS A 127 -19.69 -7.42 3.20
N SER A 128 -19.64 -8.65 3.69
CA SER A 128 -18.64 -9.06 4.69
C SER A 128 -17.22 -8.88 4.16
N VAL A 129 -16.99 -9.28 2.89
CA VAL A 129 -15.70 -9.11 2.22
C VAL A 129 -15.36 -7.63 2.01
N ILE A 130 -16.32 -6.81 1.56
CA ILE A 130 -16.14 -5.35 1.43
C ILE A 130 -15.79 -4.72 2.78
N LYS A 131 -16.50 -5.09 3.85
CA LYS A 131 -16.23 -4.58 5.18
C LYS A 131 -14.79 -4.91 5.60
N GLY A 132 -14.35 -6.16 5.39
CA GLY A 132 -12.97 -6.57 5.68
C GLY A 132 -11.94 -5.75 4.90
N ALA A 133 -12.19 -5.46 3.62
CA ALA A 133 -11.31 -4.60 2.82
C ALA A 133 -11.29 -3.15 3.33
N ASN A 134 -12.44 -2.58 3.70
CA ASN A 134 -12.52 -1.24 4.30
C ASN A 134 -11.75 -1.16 5.62
N ASP A 135 -11.90 -2.16 6.49
CA ASP A 135 -11.18 -2.24 7.78
C ASP A 135 -9.64 -2.28 7.56
N VAL A 136 -9.18 -2.92 6.47
CA VAL A 136 -7.76 -2.90 6.06
C VAL A 136 -7.33 -1.51 5.58
N PHE A 137 -8.13 -0.86 4.74
CA PHE A 137 -7.80 0.47 4.22
C PHE A 137 -7.74 1.51 5.35
N GLU A 138 -8.65 1.44 6.32
CA GLU A 138 -8.64 2.32 7.50
C GLU A 138 -7.37 2.15 8.34
N GLN A 139 -6.85 0.92 8.48
CA GLN A 139 -5.55 0.68 9.14
C GLN A 139 -4.38 1.31 8.37
N LEU A 140 -4.36 1.18 7.03
CA LEU A 140 -3.32 1.79 6.18
C LEU A 140 -3.40 3.32 6.23
N ILE A 141 -4.59 3.90 6.13
CA ILE A 141 -4.83 5.35 6.24
C ILE A 141 -4.31 5.87 7.58
N GLY A 142 -4.62 5.17 8.68
CA GLY A 142 -4.15 5.53 10.02
C GLY A 142 -2.62 5.51 10.15
N ALA A 143 -1.96 4.50 9.56
CA ALA A 143 -0.50 4.41 9.57
C ALA A 143 0.14 5.54 8.74
N VAL A 144 -0.32 5.76 7.51
CA VAL A 144 0.21 6.78 6.60
C VAL A 144 -0.01 8.19 7.14
N THR A 145 -1.15 8.46 7.80
CA THR A 145 -1.43 9.75 8.46
C THR A 145 -0.42 10.05 9.56
N LYS A 146 0.00 9.04 10.34
CA LYS A 146 1.06 9.23 11.36
C LYS A 146 2.41 9.54 10.71
N LEU A 147 2.73 8.88 9.59
CA LEU A 147 3.97 9.11 8.86
C LEU A 147 4.03 10.52 8.25
N SER A 148 2.95 11.00 7.62
CA SER A 148 2.90 12.37 7.07
C SER A 148 3.07 13.43 8.15
N GLY A 149 2.49 13.21 9.34
CA GLY A 149 2.55 14.13 10.47
C GLY A 149 3.97 14.40 11.00
N VAL A 150 4.90 13.44 10.87
CA VAL A 150 6.28 13.56 11.37
C VAL A 150 7.33 13.82 10.29
N THR A 151 6.90 13.93 9.03
CA THR A 151 7.77 14.13 7.85
C THR A 151 7.45 15.39 7.06
N ASN A 152 6.88 16.42 7.70
CA ASN A 152 6.36 17.63 7.05
C ASN A 152 7.21 18.90 7.23
N ALA A 153 8.47 18.78 7.66
CA ALA A 153 9.31 19.93 7.98
C ALA A 153 9.86 20.66 6.75
N ASN A 154 9.95 22.00 6.82
CA ASN A 154 10.57 22.86 5.81
C ASN A 154 12.11 22.93 5.97
N VAL A 155 12.76 21.77 5.98
CA VAL A 155 14.22 21.60 6.12
C VAL A 155 14.70 20.73 4.97
N ASP A 156 15.92 20.96 4.46
CA ASP A 156 16.48 20.13 3.40
C ASP A 156 16.57 18.66 3.82
N ILE A 157 16.29 17.78 2.86
CA ILE A 157 16.73 16.39 2.94
C ILE A 157 18.27 16.39 2.88
N GLY A 158 18.91 15.80 3.88
CA GLY A 158 20.38 15.86 4.00
C GLY A 158 20.90 17.20 4.52
N ASP A 159 20.14 17.90 5.37
CA ASP A 159 20.62 19.12 6.04
C ASP A 159 21.93 18.87 6.78
N ALA A 160 22.99 19.49 6.27
CA ALA A 160 24.34 19.50 6.81
C ALA A 160 24.91 20.93 6.84
N SER A 161 24.01 21.94 6.88
CA SER A 161 24.33 23.35 6.62
C SER A 161 24.79 24.12 7.86
N SER A 162 24.60 23.59 9.06
CA SER A 162 25.09 24.20 10.31
C SER A 162 26.59 24.00 10.46
N ALA A 163 27.32 25.09 10.77
CA ALA A 163 28.71 24.99 11.22
C ALA A 163 28.74 24.16 12.52
N GLY A 164 29.16 22.89 12.44
CA GLY A 164 29.24 22.02 13.62
C GLY A 164 28.80 20.57 13.41
N GLY A 165 28.62 19.89 14.55
CA GLY A 165 28.29 18.48 14.65
C GLY A 165 26.89 18.09 14.21
N ALA A 166 26.67 16.79 14.05
CA ALA A 166 25.35 16.22 13.82
C ALA A 166 24.38 16.51 14.97
N VAL A 167 23.10 16.65 14.62
CA VAL A 167 21.99 16.70 15.57
C VAL A 167 21.19 15.42 15.43
N GLY A 168 20.94 14.75 16.56
CA GLY A 168 20.11 13.55 16.60
C GLY A 168 18.69 13.85 16.11
N ALA A 169 18.10 12.88 15.41
CA ALA A 169 16.68 12.97 15.08
C ALA A 169 15.82 12.99 16.35
N ASN A 170 14.64 13.59 16.25
CA ASN A 170 13.66 13.58 17.32
C ASN A 170 13.18 12.14 17.60
N ARG A 171 13.38 11.66 18.83
CA ARG A 171 13.06 10.27 19.21
C ARG A 171 11.61 9.90 18.95
N ASP A 172 10.66 10.76 19.30
CA ASP A 172 9.23 10.47 19.13
C ASP A 172 8.83 10.41 17.65
N SER A 173 9.46 11.26 16.82
CA SER A 173 9.28 11.22 15.37
C SER A 173 9.85 9.93 14.77
N VAL A 174 11.05 9.50 15.20
CA VAL A 174 11.66 8.23 14.78
C VAL A 174 10.79 7.04 15.20
N ASN A 175 10.31 7.01 16.45
CA ASN A 175 9.39 5.98 16.92
C ASN A 175 8.09 5.95 16.12
N THR A 176 7.54 7.12 15.77
CA THR A 176 6.34 7.20 14.94
C THR A 176 6.56 6.59 13.56
N VAL A 177 7.73 6.80 12.95
CA VAL A 177 8.08 6.16 11.68
C VAL A 177 8.21 4.65 11.84
N ILE A 178 8.94 4.17 12.85
CA ILE A 178 9.11 2.74 13.13
C ILE A 178 7.75 2.05 13.30
N GLU A 179 6.87 2.61 14.12
CA GLU A 179 5.54 2.04 14.37
C GLU A 179 4.62 2.14 13.15
N GLY A 180 4.70 3.21 12.37
CA GLY A 180 3.96 3.33 11.10
C GLY A 180 4.38 2.27 10.08
N VAL A 181 5.70 2.03 9.94
CA VAL A 181 6.25 0.98 9.08
C VAL A 181 5.83 -0.40 9.56
N LYS A 182 5.90 -0.69 10.87
CA LYS A 182 5.41 -1.94 11.46
C LYS A 182 3.93 -2.16 11.19
N ALA A 183 3.10 -1.13 11.32
CA ALA A 183 1.67 -1.23 11.07
C ALA A 183 1.37 -1.60 9.61
N ILE A 184 2.00 -0.93 8.65
CA ILE A 184 1.84 -1.21 7.21
C ILE A 184 2.26 -2.65 6.88
N ILE A 185 3.45 -3.05 7.35
CA ILE A 185 3.96 -4.41 7.13
C ILE A 185 3.07 -5.46 7.80
N GLY A 186 2.65 -5.23 9.05
CA GLY A 186 1.81 -6.17 9.79
C GLY A 186 0.44 -6.37 9.16
N VAL A 187 -0.15 -5.33 8.55
CA VAL A 187 -1.38 -5.48 7.76
C VAL A 187 -1.13 -6.36 6.53
N ALA A 188 -0.02 -6.14 5.82
CA ALA A 188 0.32 -6.92 4.64
C ALA A 188 0.59 -8.40 4.97
N GLU A 189 1.32 -8.68 6.05
CA GLU A 189 1.62 -10.03 6.52
C GLU A 189 0.35 -10.82 6.88
N LYS A 190 -0.63 -10.18 7.52
CA LYS A 190 -1.95 -10.79 7.81
C LYS A 190 -2.75 -11.18 6.56
N LEU A 191 -2.35 -10.65 5.40
CA LEU A 191 -2.97 -10.91 4.11
C LEU A 191 -2.11 -11.81 3.22
N ASP A 192 -1.12 -12.49 3.81
CA ASP A 192 -0.18 -13.40 3.15
C ASP A 192 0.65 -12.71 2.04
N ILE A 193 0.87 -11.41 2.18
CA ILE A 193 1.70 -10.65 1.24
C ILE A 193 3.16 -10.87 1.62
N LYS A 194 3.91 -11.45 0.69
CA LYS A 194 5.33 -11.70 0.87
C LYS A 194 6.10 -10.39 1.09
N ILE A 195 6.74 -10.31 2.24
CA ILE A 195 7.72 -9.28 2.61
C ILE A 195 9.12 -9.88 2.39
N GLU A 196 9.90 -9.26 1.52
CA GLU A 196 11.26 -9.72 1.26
C GLU A 196 12.19 -9.17 2.34
N LYS A 197 13.18 -9.98 2.75
CA LYS A 197 14.17 -9.55 3.77
C LYS A 197 15.29 -8.69 3.18
N GLY A 198 15.53 -8.81 1.88
CA GLY A 198 16.69 -8.19 1.24
C GLY A 198 18.04 -8.75 1.71
N THR A 199 19.11 -8.09 1.29
CA THR A 199 20.48 -8.37 1.74
C THR A 199 20.97 -7.25 2.63
N SER A 200 21.23 -7.52 3.91
CA SER A 200 21.62 -6.45 4.85
C SER A 200 22.97 -5.78 4.51
N GLY A 201 23.87 -6.50 3.84
CA GLY A 201 25.24 -6.04 3.58
C GLY A 201 26.17 -6.31 4.76
N GLY A 202 27.36 -5.71 4.72
CA GLY A 202 28.42 -5.90 5.72
C GLY A 202 28.54 -4.70 6.66
N GLU A 203 29.34 -4.87 7.71
CA GLU A 203 29.68 -3.78 8.64
C GLU A 203 30.27 -2.58 7.90
N VAL A 204 29.84 -1.38 8.28
CA VAL A 204 30.38 -0.13 7.73
C VAL A 204 31.23 0.57 8.78
N ALA A 205 32.53 0.61 8.52
CA ALA A 205 33.52 1.27 9.36
C ALA A 205 33.30 2.79 9.45
N ASN A 206 33.76 3.39 10.55
CA ASN A 206 33.65 4.82 10.83
C ASN A 206 34.18 5.70 9.68
N ALA A 207 35.33 5.30 9.11
CA ALA A 207 36.03 5.99 8.02
C ALA A 207 35.26 6.00 6.68
N ASN A 208 34.16 5.23 6.57
CA ASN A 208 33.31 5.15 5.39
C ASN A 208 32.07 6.05 5.50
N GLY A 209 32.26 7.24 6.08
CA GLY A 209 31.25 8.31 6.10
C GLY A 209 30.27 8.27 7.27
N LEU A 210 30.36 7.30 8.19
CA LEU A 210 29.48 7.22 9.37
C LEU A 210 29.57 8.47 10.25
N LYS A 211 30.74 9.12 10.32
CA LYS A 211 30.93 10.38 11.08
C LYS A 211 29.89 11.45 10.73
N LEU A 212 29.34 11.44 9.52
CA LEU A 212 28.29 12.36 9.11
C LEU A 212 26.97 12.20 9.87
N LEU A 213 26.73 11.04 10.50
CA LEU A 213 25.54 10.83 11.30
C LEU A 213 25.69 11.31 12.75
N ALA A 214 26.89 11.35 13.32
CA ALA A 214 27.01 11.48 14.79
C ALA A 214 28.25 12.21 15.30
N HIS A 215 29.14 12.68 14.43
CA HIS A 215 30.36 13.38 14.86
C HIS A 215 30.05 14.84 15.27
N ASN A 216 30.83 15.40 16.20
CA ASN A 216 30.56 16.68 16.85
C ASN A 216 31.22 17.90 16.17
N ALA A 217 32.07 17.69 15.18
CA ALA A 217 32.80 18.72 14.45
C ALA A 217 32.77 18.45 12.94
N GLN A 218 33.24 19.39 12.11
CA GLN A 218 33.34 19.18 10.67
C GLN A 218 34.11 17.89 10.35
N VAL A 219 33.61 17.08 9.42
CA VAL A 219 34.29 15.84 9.02
C VAL A 219 35.40 16.06 8.00
N ASP A 220 36.33 15.09 7.96
CA ASP A 220 37.42 15.05 6.99
C ASP A 220 36.90 14.98 5.54
N GLN A 221 37.72 15.47 4.62
CA GLN A 221 37.45 15.38 3.18
C GLN A 221 37.27 13.91 2.75
N GLY A 222 36.31 13.68 1.87
CA GLY A 222 35.96 12.37 1.32
C GLY A 222 34.94 11.60 2.16
N ALA A 223 34.52 12.11 3.32
CA ALA A 223 33.53 11.43 4.17
C ALA A 223 32.15 11.35 3.49
N ALA A 224 31.70 12.41 2.81
CA ALA A 224 30.36 12.43 2.22
C ALA A 224 30.22 11.56 0.96
N PRO A 225 31.19 11.55 0.01
CA PRO A 225 31.19 10.59 -1.08
C PRO A 225 31.15 9.14 -0.60
N LYS A 226 31.93 8.80 0.44
CA LYS A 226 31.91 7.44 1.03
C LYS A 226 30.57 7.10 1.67
N LEU A 227 29.92 8.04 2.37
CA LEU A 227 28.57 7.83 2.89
C LEU A 227 27.59 7.50 1.75
N ALA A 228 27.62 8.28 0.66
CA ALA A 228 26.77 8.05 -0.49
C ALA A 228 27.02 6.68 -1.14
N GLU A 229 28.29 6.28 -1.25
CA GLU A 229 28.69 4.96 -1.75
C GLU A 229 28.12 3.83 -0.88
N GLU A 230 28.31 3.88 0.45
CA GLU A 230 27.83 2.84 1.37
C GLU A 230 26.30 2.75 1.44
N VAL A 231 25.60 3.89 1.35
CA VAL A 231 24.13 3.93 1.24
C VAL A 231 23.66 3.31 -0.08
N SER A 232 24.39 3.53 -1.18
CA SER A 232 24.03 2.99 -2.49
C SER A 232 24.05 1.45 -2.51
N LYS A 233 24.97 0.84 -1.76
CA LYS A 233 25.13 -0.62 -1.62
C LYS A 233 23.98 -1.28 -0.86
N ALA A 234 23.21 -0.51 -0.08
CA ALA A 234 22.15 -1.05 0.74
C ALA A 234 20.95 -1.52 -0.11
N ASP A 235 20.49 -2.74 0.14
CA ASP A 235 19.26 -3.26 -0.43
C ASP A 235 18.03 -2.57 0.20
N ALA A 236 17.06 -2.16 -0.62
CA ALA A 236 15.90 -1.40 -0.16
C ALA A 236 14.98 -2.21 0.77
N TRP A 237 14.80 -3.51 0.51
CA TRP A 237 14.03 -4.40 1.38
C TRP A 237 14.72 -4.61 2.72
N ALA A 238 16.05 -4.73 2.73
CA ALA A 238 16.80 -4.79 3.97
C ALA A 238 16.70 -3.48 4.76
N VAL A 239 16.71 -2.32 4.10
CA VAL A 239 16.54 -1.01 4.77
C VAL A 239 15.18 -0.92 5.47
N ILE A 240 14.07 -1.33 4.82
CA ILE A 240 12.77 -1.29 5.48
C ILE A 240 12.69 -2.28 6.64
N ASP A 241 13.32 -3.46 6.53
CA ASP A 241 13.39 -4.45 7.61
C ASP A 241 14.16 -3.89 8.81
N LYS A 242 15.27 -3.19 8.56
CA LYS A 242 16.01 -2.50 9.63
C LYS A 242 15.18 -1.42 10.32
N ILE A 243 14.36 -0.67 9.58
CA ILE A 243 13.44 0.32 10.19
C ILE A 243 12.35 -0.39 10.99
N LYS A 244 11.71 -1.44 10.45
CA LYS A 244 10.70 -2.24 11.14
C LYS A 244 11.21 -2.76 12.49
N ASN A 245 12.47 -3.19 12.54
CA ASN A 245 13.08 -3.80 13.72
C ASN A 245 13.92 -2.82 14.56
N ALA A 246 14.00 -1.54 14.18
CA ALA A 246 14.81 -0.56 14.87
C ALA A 246 14.31 -0.30 16.30
N THR A 247 15.26 -0.02 17.20
CA THR A 247 14.98 0.48 18.54
C THR A 247 15.60 1.87 18.72
N THR A 248 14.93 2.74 19.46
CA THR A 248 15.46 4.08 19.82
C THR A 248 16.30 4.08 21.09
N VAL A 249 16.93 2.94 21.38
CA VAL A 249 17.76 2.68 22.55
C VAL A 249 19.21 2.52 22.08
N GLY A 250 20.16 2.94 22.91
CA GLY A 250 21.59 2.84 22.61
C GLY A 250 22.22 4.16 22.15
N THR A 251 23.46 4.06 21.68
CA THR A 251 24.32 5.19 21.30
C THR A 251 24.89 4.98 19.89
N ALA A 252 25.10 6.05 19.14
CA ALA A 252 25.63 5.98 17.76
C ALA A 252 27.16 5.82 17.68
N THR A 253 27.86 5.97 18.80
CA THR A 253 29.33 6.03 18.88
C THR A 253 29.96 4.71 19.33
N ILE A 254 29.21 3.61 19.26
CA ILE A 254 29.70 2.25 19.56
C ILE A 254 29.88 1.45 18.28
N ALA A 255 30.66 0.38 18.36
CA ALA A 255 30.75 -0.60 17.28
C ALA A 255 29.40 -1.28 17.04
N ASN A 256 29.11 -1.57 15.77
CA ASN A 256 27.92 -2.30 15.32
C ASN A 256 26.60 -1.66 15.76
N ALA A 257 26.53 -0.33 15.73
CA ALA A 257 25.30 0.39 16.02
C ALA A 257 24.22 0.10 14.97
N GLU A 258 22.98 0.00 15.43
CA GLU A 258 21.81 -0.28 14.60
C GLU A 258 21.09 1.01 14.19
N ALA A 259 20.19 0.90 13.20
CA ALA A 259 19.57 2.03 12.53
C ALA A 259 18.99 3.11 13.46
N GLY A 260 18.23 2.70 14.48
CA GLY A 260 17.57 3.64 15.40
C GLY A 260 18.56 4.39 16.29
N ALA A 261 19.56 3.71 16.85
CA ALA A 261 20.62 4.35 17.64
C ALA A 261 21.43 5.35 16.80
N LEU A 262 21.78 4.97 15.56
CA LEU A 262 22.49 5.83 14.61
C LEU A 262 21.68 7.08 14.20
N ALA A 263 20.37 6.92 13.96
CA ALA A 263 19.50 8.04 13.60
C ALA A 263 19.41 9.08 14.72
N LEU A 264 19.43 8.64 15.98
CA LEU A 264 19.45 9.51 17.16
C LEU A 264 20.84 10.02 17.53
N GLY A 265 21.89 9.54 16.85
CA GLY A 265 23.25 9.99 17.04
C GLY A 265 23.43 11.48 16.79
N GLY A 266 24.23 12.14 17.64
CA GLY A 266 24.48 13.58 17.60
C GLY A 266 24.77 14.10 19.01
N GLY A 267 25.27 15.32 19.11
CA GLY A 267 25.68 15.95 20.37
C GLY A 267 27.19 16.27 20.42
N ASN A 268 27.68 16.60 21.62
CA ASN A 268 29.04 17.14 21.81
C ASN A 268 30.16 16.10 21.81
N THR A 269 29.87 14.82 21.53
CA THR A 269 30.84 13.71 21.64
C THR A 269 31.51 13.41 20.30
N GLN A 270 32.83 13.22 20.29
CA GLN A 270 33.54 12.73 19.11
C GLN A 270 33.13 11.28 18.81
N ASN A 271 32.81 11.01 17.55
CA ASN A 271 32.53 9.66 17.08
C ASN A 271 33.73 9.09 16.30
N ASP A 272 34.73 8.57 17.01
CA ASP A 272 35.93 8.00 16.39
C ASP A 272 35.87 6.48 16.20
N ASN A 273 35.08 5.79 17.03
CA ASN A 273 35.03 4.32 17.07
C ASN A 273 33.71 3.72 16.57
N GLY A 274 32.68 4.53 16.32
CA GLY A 274 31.37 4.01 15.94
C GLY A 274 31.41 3.32 14.58
N THR A 275 30.72 2.19 14.44
CA THR A 275 30.49 1.50 13.16
C THR A 275 29.01 1.19 12.99
N ALA A 276 28.52 1.13 11.76
CA ALA A 276 27.17 0.61 11.50
C ALA A 276 27.24 -0.89 11.30
N LYS A 277 26.32 -1.63 11.92
CA LYS A 277 26.29 -3.10 11.87
C LYS A 277 26.20 -3.63 10.44
N THR A 278 25.46 -2.94 9.57
CA THR A 278 25.32 -3.29 8.16
C THR A 278 25.14 -2.05 7.27
N ASN A 279 25.36 -2.18 5.96
CA ASN A 279 24.95 -1.16 4.97
C ASN A 279 23.48 -0.76 5.11
N ALA A 280 22.60 -1.74 5.34
CA ALA A 280 21.18 -1.48 5.55
C ALA A 280 20.90 -0.70 6.84
N ASP A 281 21.63 -0.98 7.94
CA ASP A 281 21.52 -0.21 9.19
C ASP A 281 21.95 1.24 8.99
N LEU A 282 23.03 1.47 8.25
CA LEU A 282 23.48 2.82 7.88
C LEU A 282 22.43 3.55 7.04
N ALA A 283 21.96 2.95 5.95
CA ALA A 283 20.99 3.57 5.06
C ALA A 283 19.65 3.82 5.76
N ALA A 284 19.17 2.90 6.61
CA ALA A 284 17.99 3.10 7.44
C ALA A 284 18.17 4.28 8.40
N ALA A 285 19.33 4.40 9.05
CA ALA A 285 19.63 5.53 9.93
C ALA A 285 19.66 6.87 9.19
N VAL A 286 20.29 6.88 8.00
CA VAL A 286 20.33 8.06 7.10
C VAL A 286 18.90 8.45 6.70
N ALA A 287 18.06 7.50 6.29
CA ALA A 287 16.67 7.76 5.93
C ALA A 287 15.88 8.34 7.11
N LEU A 288 15.92 7.67 8.28
CA LEU A 288 15.23 8.12 9.49
C LEU A 288 15.65 9.54 9.88
N LYS A 289 16.95 9.84 9.88
CA LYS A 289 17.48 11.17 10.19
C LYS A 289 17.07 12.21 9.14
N ALA A 290 17.04 11.84 7.87
CA ALA A 290 16.72 12.74 6.78
C ALA A 290 15.22 13.05 6.65
N MET A 291 14.33 12.15 7.09
CA MET A 291 12.87 12.32 6.96
C MET A 291 12.21 12.86 8.23
N THR A 292 12.76 12.60 9.42
CA THR A 292 12.14 12.97 10.71
C THR A 292 12.60 14.32 11.23
N LYS A 293 11.90 14.85 12.23
CA LYS A 293 12.18 16.15 12.86
C LYS A 293 13.58 16.19 13.51
N ASP A 294 14.17 17.39 13.55
CA ASP A 294 15.45 17.77 14.22
C ASP A 294 16.74 17.13 13.69
N GLY A 295 16.67 15.99 13.00
CA GLY A 295 17.88 15.30 12.52
C GLY A 295 18.73 16.17 11.60
N LYS A 296 20.03 16.25 11.84
CA LYS A 296 20.99 16.95 10.98
C LYS A 296 22.26 16.13 10.85
N PHE A 297 22.85 16.18 9.67
CA PHE A 297 24.14 15.57 9.42
C PHE A 297 25.24 16.53 9.84
N THR A 298 26.38 15.96 10.22
CA THR A 298 27.60 16.71 10.49
C THR A 298 28.02 17.51 9.26
N GLN A 299 28.56 18.70 9.46
CA GLN A 299 29.07 19.52 8.36
C GLN A 299 30.18 18.77 7.56
N PRO A 300 30.01 18.55 6.24
CA PRO A 300 31.08 18.03 5.39
C PRO A 300 32.03 19.17 4.96
N GLN A 301 33.01 18.85 4.11
CA GLN A 301 33.70 19.89 3.34
C GLN A 301 32.71 20.62 2.42
N ALA A 302 32.96 21.91 2.16
CA ALA A 302 31.99 22.78 1.47
C ALA A 302 31.59 22.26 0.07
N ASN A 303 32.55 21.66 -0.65
CA ASN A 303 32.36 21.03 -1.96
C ASN A 303 31.67 19.64 -1.90
N GLU A 304 31.40 19.11 -0.71
CA GLU A 304 30.87 17.76 -0.49
C GLU A 304 29.42 17.73 0.03
N VAL A 305 28.82 18.90 0.30
CA VAL A 305 27.42 19.02 0.76
C VAL A 305 26.45 18.28 -0.17
N GLY A 306 26.69 18.33 -1.48
CA GLY A 306 25.87 17.63 -2.46
C GLY A 306 25.85 16.11 -2.27
N ALA A 307 26.95 15.50 -1.81
CA ALA A 307 27.04 14.07 -1.58
C ALA A 307 26.23 13.64 -0.35
N VAL A 308 26.18 14.46 0.71
CA VAL A 308 25.29 14.20 1.87
C VAL A 308 23.83 14.22 1.44
N LYS A 309 23.43 15.22 0.64
CA LYS A 309 22.07 15.30 0.10
C LYS A 309 21.75 14.11 -0.78
N ALA A 310 22.68 13.67 -1.64
CA ALA A 310 22.50 12.49 -2.49
C ALA A 310 22.33 11.21 -1.66
N ALA A 311 23.15 11.01 -0.61
CA ALA A 311 23.00 9.87 0.31
C ALA A 311 21.64 9.89 1.00
N ALA A 312 21.23 11.04 1.53
CA ALA A 312 19.94 11.21 2.19
C ALA A 312 18.75 10.92 1.27
N VAL A 313 18.77 11.49 0.06
CA VAL A 313 17.74 11.27 -0.97
C VAL A 313 17.68 9.80 -1.39
N SER A 314 18.83 9.16 -1.61
CA SER A 314 18.88 7.73 -1.97
C SER A 314 18.26 6.86 -0.87
N ALA A 315 18.64 7.10 0.39
CA ALA A 315 18.12 6.37 1.54
C ALA A 315 16.61 6.56 1.72
N VAL A 316 16.12 7.80 1.63
CA VAL A 316 14.67 8.09 1.75
C VAL A 316 13.88 7.41 0.62
N ASN A 317 14.35 7.48 -0.63
CA ASN A 317 13.65 6.84 -1.74
C ASN A 317 13.60 5.32 -1.61
N LYS A 318 14.67 4.66 -1.12
CA LYS A 318 14.64 3.20 -0.84
C LYS A 318 13.52 2.82 0.14
N VAL A 319 13.28 3.65 1.16
CA VAL A 319 12.19 3.43 2.13
C VAL A 319 10.82 3.62 1.47
N LEU A 320 10.63 4.75 0.78
CA LEU A 320 9.33 5.09 0.18
C LEU A 320 8.93 4.11 -0.92
N GLU A 321 9.87 3.68 -1.76
CA GLU A 321 9.64 2.70 -2.82
C GLU A 321 9.08 1.38 -2.26
N ILE A 322 9.69 0.85 -1.20
CA ILE A 322 9.24 -0.42 -0.61
C ILE A 322 7.89 -0.27 0.10
N LEU A 323 7.66 0.84 0.81
CA LEU A 323 6.36 1.12 1.42
C LEU A 323 5.25 1.20 0.36
N ASP A 324 5.50 1.89 -0.75
CA ASP A 324 4.55 1.99 -1.85
C ASP A 324 4.26 0.62 -2.48
N ILE A 325 5.27 -0.23 -2.67
CA ILE A 325 5.10 -1.60 -3.16
C ILE A 325 4.22 -2.41 -2.21
N ILE A 326 4.47 -2.34 -0.90
CA ILE A 326 3.71 -3.09 0.11
C ILE A 326 2.25 -2.61 0.14
N ILE A 327 2.02 -1.31 0.17
CA ILE A 327 0.67 -0.72 0.16
C ILE A 327 -0.06 -1.12 -1.11
N LYS A 328 0.57 -1.02 -2.29
CA LYS A 328 -0.05 -1.41 -3.57
C LYS A 328 -0.47 -2.88 -3.57
N LYS A 329 0.44 -3.79 -3.20
CA LYS A 329 0.13 -5.23 -3.10
C LYS A 329 -1.01 -5.49 -2.13
N THR A 330 -1.05 -4.76 -1.02
CA THR A 330 -2.09 -4.86 0.01
C THR A 330 -3.46 -4.45 -0.52
N VAL A 331 -3.53 -3.31 -1.20
CA VAL A 331 -4.77 -2.84 -1.80
C VAL A 331 -5.23 -3.77 -2.91
N SER A 332 -4.34 -4.14 -3.84
CA SER A 332 -4.69 -5.05 -4.95
C SER A 332 -5.23 -6.39 -4.45
N SER A 333 -4.59 -7.01 -3.45
CA SER A 333 -5.06 -8.27 -2.86
C SER A 333 -6.48 -8.16 -2.27
N ASN A 334 -6.80 -7.06 -1.60
CA ASN A 334 -8.15 -6.84 -1.06
C ASN A 334 -9.18 -6.59 -2.18
N LEU A 335 -8.86 -5.77 -3.17
CA LEU A 335 -9.75 -5.50 -4.30
C LEU A 335 -10.01 -6.78 -5.12
N ASP A 336 -9.02 -7.66 -5.28
CA ASP A 336 -9.18 -8.96 -5.91
C ASP A 336 -10.15 -9.86 -5.13
N LYS A 337 -10.04 -9.90 -3.79
CA LYS A 337 -10.98 -10.65 -2.94
C LYS A 337 -12.42 -10.14 -3.09
N VAL A 338 -12.61 -8.82 -3.09
CA VAL A 338 -13.93 -8.19 -3.30
C VAL A 338 -14.48 -8.55 -4.68
N LYS A 339 -13.64 -8.46 -5.72
CA LYS A 339 -14.02 -8.83 -7.09
C LYS A 339 -14.46 -10.30 -7.19
N GLU A 340 -13.73 -11.23 -6.60
CA GLU A 340 -14.13 -12.64 -6.60
C GLU A 340 -15.43 -12.87 -5.83
N ALA A 341 -15.66 -12.16 -4.72
CA ALA A 341 -16.93 -12.24 -4.00
C ALA A 341 -18.09 -11.74 -4.87
N VAL A 342 -17.92 -10.63 -5.58
CA VAL A 342 -18.95 -10.05 -6.45
C VAL A 342 -19.32 -10.96 -7.62
N LYS A 343 -18.35 -11.67 -8.22
CA LYS A 343 -18.66 -12.70 -9.23
C LYS A 343 -19.56 -13.81 -8.70
N GLY A 344 -19.58 -14.02 -7.38
CA GLY A 344 -20.41 -15.00 -6.70
C GLY A 344 -21.85 -14.57 -6.45
N ILE A 345 -22.27 -13.35 -6.82
CA ILE A 345 -23.66 -12.90 -6.68
C ILE A 345 -24.56 -13.73 -7.59
N LYS A 346 -25.62 -14.32 -7.02
CA LYS A 346 -26.57 -15.16 -7.75
C LYS A 346 -27.94 -14.51 -7.89
N TYR A 347 -28.66 -14.86 -8.95
CA TYR A 347 -30.07 -14.53 -9.10
C TYR A 347 -30.90 -15.31 -8.07
N SER A 348 -31.87 -14.65 -7.45
CA SER A 348 -32.86 -15.27 -6.59
C SER A 348 -33.97 -15.86 -7.46
N GLU A 349 -33.94 -17.17 -7.63
CA GLU A 349 -35.08 -17.90 -8.21
C GLU A 349 -36.22 -17.89 -7.19
N SER A 350 -37.31 -17.21 -7.51
CA SER A 350 -38.55 -17.36 -6.75
C SER A 350 -39.04 -18.79 -6.94
N SER A 351 -39.04 -19.60 -5.87
CA SER A 351 -39.71 -20.89 -5.87
C SER A 351 -41.18 -20.68 -6.21
N VAL A 352 -41.56 -21.09 -7.42
CA VAL A 352 -42.98 -21.32 -7.70
C VAL A 352 -43.33 -22.57 -6.90
N THR A 353 -43.89 -22.38 -5.71
CA THR A 353 -44.58 -23.47 -5.03
C THR A 353 -45.74 -23.85 -5.94
N GLU A 354 -45.63 -25.00 -6.62
CA GLU A 354 -46.79 -25.68 -7.18
C GLU A 354 -47.69 -26.06 -6.00
N THR A 355 -48.67 -25.20 -5.70
CA THR A 355 -49.83 -25.58 -4.89
C THR A 355 -50.49 -26.75 -5.59
N SER A 356 -50.30 -27.97 -5.06
CA SER A 356 -51.05 -29.15 -5.48
C SER A 356 -52.54 -28.83 -5.40
N GLN A 357 -53.20 -28.73 -6.56
CA GLN A 357 -54.65 -28.72 -6.63
C GLN A 357 -55.16 -30.07 -6.08
N SER A 358 -55.83 -30.00 -4.94
CA SER A 358 -56.60 -31.09 -4.37
C SER A 358 -57.86 -31.34 -5.20
N ASP A 359 -57.84 -32.32 -6.10
CA ASP A 359 -59.06 -32.80 -6.73
C ASP A 359 -59.84 -33.70 -5.75
N THR A 360 -60.89 -33.10 -5.19
CA THR A 360 -61.90 -33.83 -4.41
C THR A 360 -62.97 -34.29 -5.38
N SER A 361 -62.86 -35.52 -5.90
CA SER A 361 -63.91 -36.12 -6.71
C SER A 361 -65.06 -36.61 -5.83
N GLN A 362 -66.16 -35.85 -5.84
CA GLN A 362 -67.49 -36.34 -5.46
C GLN A 362 -67.94 -37.41 -6.45
N THR A 363 -68.18 -38.63 -5.97
CA THR A 363 -68.97 -39.64 -6.69
C THR A 363 -70.39 -39.66 -6.12
N THR A 364 -71.32 -39.10 -6.88
CA THR A 364 -72.76 -39.30 -6.70
C THR A 364 -73.17 -40.65 -7.30
N ASN A 365 -73.79 -41.48 -6.47
CA ASN A 365 -74.50 -42.71 -6.87
C ASN A 365 -75.62 -42.44 -7.88
N LYS A 366 -75.86 -43.40 -8.78
CA LYS A 366 -77.21 -43.78 -9.22
C LYS A 366 -77.27 -45.21 -9.78
N GLN A 367 -77.95 -46.04 -8.98
CA GLN A 367 -78.93 -47.10 -9.28
C GLN A 367 -78.56 -48.27 -10.19
#